data_AF-A0A1F6PWQ8-F1
#
_entry.id   AF-A0A1F6PWQ8-F1
#
_cell.length_a   1.000
_cell.length_b   1.000
_cell.length_c   1.000
_cell.angle_alpha   90.00
_cell.angle_beta   90.00
_cell.angle_gamma   90.00
#
_symmetry.space_group_name_H-M   'P 1'
#
loop_
_entity.id
_entity.type
_entity.pdbx_description
1 polymer ?
#
loop_
_entity_poly.entity_id
_entity_poly.type
_entity_poly.pdbx_seq_one_letter_code
_entity_poly.pdbx_strand_id
1 'polypeptide(L)'
;MKKGKKGFSMGEMLVTMMVIGLIAALTIPSITQTKSNALKTLYKSAYTNMETIVNELINDVSLYPSGQFGNNTFCANFFSKVNTVGYTAANCANTFNAVIPGTPNATTTNAMRWYNMDNDFGETCPDGASGYCVKISIDVDGAGKGVNSRVASDEQRDIFDIYIFSTGKLTVPAGSKEAEYLTQ
;
A
#
# COMPACT_ATOMS: atom_id res chain seq x y z
N MET A 1 19.70 1.78 62.03
CA MET A 1 20.69 1.84 60.92
C MET A 1 19.94 1.85 59.58
N LYS A 2 20.00 2.94 58.82
CA LYS A 2 19.42 2.99 57.46
C LYS A 2 20.45 2.46 56.46
N LYS A 3 20.16 1.33 55.80
CA LYS A 3 20.97 0.80 54.69
C LYS A 3 20.94 1.83 53.53
N GLY A 4 22.07 2.46 53.24
CA GLY A 4 22.21 3.32 52.07
C GLY A 4 22.03 2.49 50.80
N LYS A 5 21.12 2.92 49.91
CA LYS A 5 20.97 2.31 48.59
C LYS A 5 22.25 2.61 47.79
N LYS A 6 23.00 1.58 47.39
CA LYS A 6 24.17 1.75 46.52
C LYS A 6 23.68 2.16 45.13
N GLY A 7 24.12 3.33 44.66
CA GLY A 7 23.94 3.75 43.27
C GLY A 7 24.95 3.07 42.35
N PHE A 8 24.62 2.95 41.07
CA PHE A 8 25.51 2.39 40.05
C PHE A 8 26.79 3.22 39.90
N SER A 9 27.91 2.54 39.69
CA SER A 9 29.20 3.18 39.38
C SER A 9 29.17 3.80 37.97
N MET A 10 29.86 4.93 37.77
CA MET A 10 30.05 5.50 36.43
C MET A 10 30.68 4.49 35.46
N GLY A 11 31.57 3.61 35.94
CA GLY A 11 32.18 2.57 35.13
C GLY A 11 31.18 1.51 34.66
N GLU A 12 30.25 1.09 35.52
CA GLU A 12 29.17 0.15 35.14
C GLU A 12 28.25 0.79 34.10
N MET A 13 27.93 2.07 34.24
CA MET A 13 27.10 2.79 33.27
C MET A 13 27.79 2.92 31.91
N LEU A 14 29.11 3.12 31.89
CA LEU A 14 29.90 3.28 30.66
C LEU A 14 30.02 1.95 29.90
N VAL A 15 30.30 0.85 30.60
CA VAL A 15 30.35 -0.49 30.01
C VAL A 15 28.97 -0.91 29.50
N THR A 16 27.90 -0.64 30.25
CA THR A 16 26.54 -1.01 29.80
C THR A 16 26.09 -0.23 28.57
N MET A 17 26.36 1.08 28.50
CA MET A 17 26.09 1.87 27.30
C MET A 17 26.88 1.40 26.08
N MET A 18 28.15 1.00 26.28
CA MET A 18 28.98 0.42 25.21
C MET A 18 28.37 -0.87 24.66
N VAL A 19 27.93 -1.77 25.53
CA VAL A 19 27.31 -3.04 25.12
C VAL A 19 25.98 -2.80 24.40
N ILE A 20 25.13 -1.90 24.91
CA ILE A 20 23.86 -1.55 24.25
C ILE A 20 24.11 -0.91 22.88
N GLY A 21 25.10 -0.01 22.76
CA GLY A 21 25.47 0.62 21.49
C GLY A 21 25.93 -0.39 20.44
N LEU A 22 26.73 -1.38 20.83
CA LEU A 22 27.18 -2.45 19.94
C LEU A 22 26.00 -3.32 19.47
N ILE A 23 25.12 -3.73 20.37
CA ILE A 23 23.95 -4.54 20.03
C ILE A 23 23.00 -3.75 19.11
N ALA A 24 22.78 -2.46 19.38
CA ALA A 24 21.95 -1.60 18.53
C ALA A 24 22.53 -1.49 17.12
N ALA A 25 23.85 -1.28 16.98
CA ALA A 25 24.52 -1.18 15.68
C ALA A 25 24.34 -2.45 14.82
N LEU A 26 24.32 -3.63 15.43
CA LEU A 26 24.13 -4.89 14.72
C LEU A 26 22.65 -5.17 14.38
N THR A 27 21.72 -4.73 15.22
CA THR A 27 20.30 -5.07 15.10
C THR A 27 19.50 -4.10 14.22
N ILE A 28 19.84 -2.81 14.20
CA ILE A 28 19.20 -1.79 13.36
C ILE A 28 19.14 -2.16 11.87
N PRO A 29 20.24 -2.59 11.20
CA PRO A 29 20.18 -2.92 9.78
C PRO A 29 19.28 -4.15 9.50
N SER A 30 19.30 -5.14 10.40
CA SER A 30 18.45 -6.33 10.28
C SER A 30 16.96 -6.01 10.40
N ILE A 31 16.58 -5.16 11.35
CA ILE A 31 15.19 -4.70 11.51
C ILE A 31 14.73 -3.90 10.30
N THR A 32 15.59 -3.08 9.71
CA THR A 32 15.24 -2.27 8.53
C THR A 32 14.99 -3.14 7.29
N GLN A 33 15.81 -4.16 7.07
CA GLN A 33 15.63 -5.10 5.96
C GLN A 33 14.37 -5.96 6.12
N THR A 34 14.07 -6.44 7.32
CA THR A 34 12.86 -7.24 7.56
C THR A 34 11.58 -6.44 7.33
N LYS A 35 11.55 -5.14 7.69
CA LYS A 35 10.44 -4.25 7.35
C LYS A 35 10.25 -4.08 5.85
N SER A 36 11.32 -3.81 5.10
CA SER A 36 11.25 -3.68 3.64
C SER A 36 10.73 -4.97 2.99
N ASN A 37 11.15 -6.13 3.47
CA ASN A 37 10.65 -7.42 2.97
C ASN A 37 9.17 -7.64 3.31
N ALA A 38 8.72 -7.23 4.50
CA ALA A 38 7.31 -7.32 4.88
C ALA A 38 6.43 -6.42 3.98
N LEU A 39 6.85 -5.18 3.72
CA LEU A 39 6.14 -4.27 2.81
C LEU A 39 6.06 -4.84 1.39
N LYS A 40 7.15 -5.43 0.89
CA LYS A 40 7.16 -6.15 -0.40
C LYS A 40 6.12 -7.28 -0.43
N THR A 41 6.07 -8.12 0.61
CA THR A 41 5.09 -9.22 0.70
C THR A 41 3.65 -8.70 0.75
N LEU A 42 3.38 -7.65 1.53
CA LEU A 42 2.05 -7.06 1.64
C LEU A 42 1.62 -6.44 0.30
N TYR A 43 2.51 -5.73 -0.38
CA TYR A 43 2.25 -5.18 -1.70
C TYR A 43 1.94 -6.26 -2.74
N LYS A 44 2.74 -7.34 -2.79
CA LYS A 44 2.44 -8.50 -3.66
C LYS A 44 1.06 -9.08 -3.38
N SER A 45 0.71 -9.23 -2.10
CA SER A 45 -0.62 -9.73 -1.72
C SER A 45 -1.74 -8.80 -2.18
N ALA A 46 -1.56 -7.48 -2.09
CA ALA A 46 -2.53 -6.49 -2.57
C ALA A 46 -2.69 -6.56 -4.09
N TYR A 47 -1.57 -6.65 -4.82
CA TYR A 47 -1.54 -6.77 -6.28
C TYR A 47 -2.23 -8.06 -6.76
N THR A 48 -1.90 -9.23 -6.19
CA THR A 48 -2.56 -10.50 -6.56
C THR A 48 -4.05 -10.51 -6.21
N ASN A 49 -4.45 -9.90 -5.09
CA ASN A 49 -5.87 -9.76 -4.75
C ASN A 49 -6.59 -8.91 -5.80
N MET A 50 -5.97 -7.78 -6.20
CA MET A 50 -6.50 -6.92 -7.25
C MET A 50 -6.61 -7.64 -8.59
N GLU A 51 -5.59 -8.39 -9.03
CA GLU A 51 -5.67 -9.22 -10.24
C GLU A 51 -6.81 -10.23 -10.16
N THR A 52 -6.96 -10.90 -9.02
CA THR A 52 -8.04 -11.89 -8.82
C THR A 52 -9.42 -11.24 -8.99
N ILE A 53 -9.64 -10.09 -8.34
CA ILE A 53 -10.92 -9.38 -8.40
C ILE A 53 -11.18 -8.83 -9.79
N VAL A 54 -10.18 -8.20 -10.42
CA VAL A 54 -10.32 -7.66 -11.78
C VAL A 54 -10.63 -8.78 -12.77
N ASN A 55 -9.98 -9.94 -12.65
CA ASN A 55 -10.31 -11.11 -13.45
C ASN A 55 -11.73 -11.61 -13.20
N GLU A 56 -12.22 -11.61 -11.95
CA GLU A 56 -13.61 -11.94 -11.65
C GLU A 56 -14.59 -10.98 -12.33
N LEU A 57 -14.29 -9.67 -12.30
CA LEU A 57 -15.12 -8.65 -12.96
C LEU A 57 -15.11 -8.76 -14.49
N ILE A 58 -13.96 -9.07 -15.10
CA ILE A 58 -13.85 -9.30 -16.56
C ILE A 58 -14.67 -10.51 -17.00
N ASN A 59 -14.73 -11.55 -16.17
CA ASN A 59 -15.48 -12.76 -16.47
C ASN A 59 -17.00 -12.59 -16.30
N ASP A 60 -17.46 -11.50 -15.67
CA ASP A 60 -18.87 -11.17 -15.57
C ASP A 60 -19.32 -10.33 -16.79
N VAL A 61 -20.06 -10.97 -17.69
CA VAL A 61 -20.57 -10.34 -18.93
C VAL A 61 -21.43 -9.10 -18.65
N SER A 62 -22.10 -9.04 -17.49
CA SER A 62 -22.91 -7.87 -17.13
C SER A 62 -22.08 -6.64 -16.77
N LEU A 63 -20.85 -6.86 -16.29
CA LEU A 63 -19.92 -5.82 -15.85
C LEU A 63 -18.85 -5.49 -16.91
N TYR A 64 -18.61 -6.42 -17.85
CA TYR A 64 -17.60 -6.31 -18.90
C TYR A 64 -18.11 -6.70 -20.31
N PRO A 65 -19.23 -6.13 -20.80
CA PRO A 65 -19.89 -6.60 -22.03
C PRO A 65 -19.13 -6.28 -23.33
N SER A 66 -18.35 -5.20 -23.35
CA SER A 66 -17.73 -4.65 -24.57
C SER A 66 -16.22 -4.87 -24.65
N GLY A 67 -15.66 -5.78 -23.83
CA GLY A 67 -14.21 -5.93 -23.73
C GLY A 67 -13.53 -4.75 -23.04
N GLN A 68 -14.30 -3.94 -22.30
CA GLN A 68 -13.84 -2.82 -21.46
C GLN A 68 -14.82 -2.64 -20.29
N PHE A 69 -14.32 -2.15 -19.15
CA PHE A 69 -15.15 -1.74 -18.03
C PHE A 69 -16.00 -0.52 -18.39
N GLY A 70 -17.27 -0.55 -18.00
CA GLY A 70 -18.15 0.60 -18.15
C GLY A 70 -17.79 1.72 -17.17
N ASN A 71 -17.89 2.97 -17.65
CA ASN A 71 -17.79 4.16 -16.81
C ASN A 71 -18.85 4.14 -15.70
N ASN A 72 -18.56 4.84 -14.60
CA ASN A 72 -19.42 5.06 -13.45
C ASN A 72 -19.78 3.82 -12.60
N THR A 73 -19.14 2.66 -12.79
CA THR A 73 -19.47 1.42 -12.03
C THR A 73 -18.29 0.65 -11.47
N PHE A 74 -17.06 0.94 -11.92
CA PHE A 74 -15.90 0.09 -11.60
C PHE A 74 -15.57 0.02 -10.12
N CYS A 75 -15.41 1.16 -9.43
CA CYS A 75 -15.07 1.20 -8.01
C CYS A 75 -16.14 0.48 -7.17
N ALA A 76 -17.42 0.69 -7.49
CA ALA A 76 -18.51 0.06 -6.76
C ALA A 76 -18.50 -1.48 -6.91
N ASN A 77 -18.29 -1.95 -8.13
CA ASN A 77 -18.19 -3.39 -8.43
C ASN A 77 -16.94 -4.01 -7.80
N PHE A 78 -15.80 -3.32 -7.84
CA PHE A 78 -14.56 -3.76 -7.22
C PHE A 78 -14.73 -3.96 -5.71
N PHE A 79 -15.20 -2.94 -4.99
CA PHE A 79 -15.37 -3.05 -3.53
C PHE A 79 -16.53 -3.94 -3.09
N SER A 80 -17.44 -4.31 -4.00
CA SER A 80 -18.43 -5.37 -3.73
C SER A 80 -17.81 -6.76 -3.60
N LYS A 81 -16.62 -6.96 -4.18
CA LYS A 81 -15.87 -8.23 -4.17
C LYS A 81 -14.72 -8.24 -3.16
N VAL A 82 -14.37 -7.08 -2.62
CA VAL A 82 -13.31 -6.93 -1.61
C VAL A 82 -13.92 -6.98 -0.21
N ASN A 83 -13.28 -7.71 0.71
CA ASN A 83 -13.64 -7.67 2.13
C ASN A 83 -13.20 -6.34 2.78
N THR A 84 -14.13 -5.39 2.82
CA THR A 84 -13.91 -4.04 3.33
C THR A 84 -14.54 -3.82 4.71
N VAL A 85 -13.99 -2.87 5.46
CA VAL A 85 -14.50 -2.35 6.73
C VAL A 85 -14.73 -0.85 6.53
N GLY A 86 -15.96 -0.40 6.75
CA GLY A 86 -16.34 1.01 6.60
C GLY A 86 -16.48 1.51 5.16
N TYR A 87 -16.51 0.61 4.17
CA TYR A 87 -16.88 0.99 2.80
C TYR A 87 -18.36 1.35 2.71
N THR A 88 -18.65 2.43 1.98
CA THR A 88 -20.00 2.75 1.52
C THR A 88 -19.93 3.08 0.03
N ALA A 89 -20.98 2.79 -0.74
CA ALA A 89 -21.00 3.06 -2.19
C ALA A 89 -20.78 4.55 -2.53
N ALA A 90 -21.05 5.47 -1.59
CA ALA A 90 -20.74 6.88 -1.72
C ALA A 90 -19.23 7.16 -1.87
N ASN A 91 -18.35 6.28 -1.38
CA ASN A 91 -16.91 6.44 -1.46
C ASN A 91 -16.36 6.26 -2.89
N CYS A 92 -17.17 5.70 -3.80
CA CYS A 92 -16.85 5.57 -5.22
C CYS A 92 -17.39 6.73 -6.08
N ALA A 93 -18.26 7.59 -5.53
CA ALA A 93 -18.78 8.75 -6.24
C ALA A 93 -17.78 9.92 -6.14
N ASN A 94 -16.75 9.92 -6.99
CA ASN A 94 -15.81 11.03 -7.16
C ASN A 94 -15.02 11.45 -5.92
N THR A 95 -14.81 10.55 -4.96
CA THR A 95 -13.80 10.77 -3.90
C THR A 95 -12.41 10.51 -4.47
N PHE A 96 -12.04 11.29 -5.48
CA PHE A 96 -10.64 11.48 -5.84
C PHE A 96 -9.94 12.06 -4.62
N ASN A 97 -8.99 11.31 -4.07
CA ASN A 97 -8.31 11.73 -2.87
C ASN A 97 -7.06 12.50 -3.29
N ALA A 98 -7.26 13.79 -3.56
CA ALA A 98 -6.19 14.67 -4.03
C ALA A 98 -4.97 14.69 -3.09
N VAL A 99 -5.18 14.39 -1.81
CA VAL A 99 -4.14 14.34 -0.78
C VAL A 99 -4.01 12.92 -0.23
N ILE A 100 -2.78 12.36 -0.33
CA ILE A 100 -2.39 11.07 0.23
C ILE A 100 -1.16 11.31 1.14
N PRO A 101 -1.18 10.87 2.40
CA PRO A 101 -2.26 10.13 3.06
C PRO A 101 -3.47 11.02 3.41
N GLY A 102 -4.67 10.46 3.30
CA GLY A 102 -5.95 11.15 3.51
C GLY A 102 -7.07 10.18 3.95
N THR A 103 -8.33 10.49 3.65
CA THR A 103 -9.48 9.62 3.98
C THR A 103 -9.70 8.56 2.89
N PRO A 104 -9.33 7.28 3.07
CA PRO A 104 -9.36 6.29 1.98
C PRO A 104 -10.76 6.03 1.41
N ASN A 105 -10.83 5.54 0.16
CA ASN A 105 -12.07 5.03 -0.43
C ASN A 105 -12.59 3.82 0.35
N ALA A 106 -11.69 2.93 0.78
CA ALA A 106 -12.03 1.81 1.65
C ALA A 106 -10.82 1.35 2.46
N THR A 107 -11.10 0.72 3.59
CA THR A 107 -10.12 -0.04 4.37
C THR A 107 -10.51 -1.50 4.33
N THR A 108 -9.56 -2.41 4.16
CA THR A 108 -9.82 -3.85 4.18
C THR A 108 -9.63 -4.45 5.57
N THR A 109 -10.13 -5.67 5.79
CA THR A 109 -10.05 -6.35 7.11
C THR A 109 -8.62 -6.59 7.58
N ASN A 110 -7.65 -6.64 6.66
CA ASN A 110 -6.22 -6.69 6.96
C ASN A 110 -5.57 -5.29 7.15
N ALA A 111 -6.38 -4.25 7.33
CA ALA A 111 -6.00 -2.86 7.55
C ALA A 111 -5.36 -2.11 6.37
N MET A 112 -5.27 -2.70 5.18
CA MET A 112 -4.81 -1.95 3.99
C MET A 112 -5.82 -0.86 3.62
N ARG A 113 -5.32 0.28 3.16
CA ARG A 113 -6.16 1.43 2.79
C ARG A 113 -6.01 1.73 1.31
N TRP A 114 -7.14 1.89 0.64
CA TRP A 114 -7.23 2.08 -0.80
C TRP A 114 -7.63 3.53 -1.10
N TYR A 115 -6.89 4.16 -2.00
CA TYR A 115 -7.05 5.57 -2.39
C TYR A 115 -7.14 5.70 -3.91
N ASN A 116 -7.75 6.79 -4.37
CA ASN A 116 -7.91 7.12 -5.79
C ASN A 116 -8.63 6.05 -6.61
N MET A 117 -9.48 5.25 -5.96
CA MET A 117 -10.39 4.38 -6.68
C MET A 117 -11.49 5.21 -7.32
N ASP A 118 -11.44 5.33 -8.64
CA ASP A 118 -12.44 6.03 -9.44
C ASP A 118 -13.36 5.02 -10.14
N ASN A 119 -14.59 5.45 -10.43
CA ASN A 119 -15.50 4.70 -11.29
C ASN A 119 -15.21 4.93 -12.78
N ASP A 120 -14.54 6.02 -13.13
CA ASP A 120 -14.29 6.41 -14.51
C ASP A 120 -12.83 6.18 -14.90
N PHE A 121 -12.64 5.49 -16.03
CA PHE A 121 -11.32 5.35 -16.64
C PHE A 121 -11.05 6.63 -17.43
N GLY A 122 -10.41 7.60 -16.78
CA GLY A 122 -10.12 8.91 -17.35
C GLY A 122 -8.65 9.35 -17.24
N GLU A 123 -7.82 8.61 -16.49
CA GLU A 123 -6.42 8.98 -16.28
C GLU A 123 -5.55 8.58 -17.47
N THR A 124 -4.53 9.39 -17.73
CA THR A 124 -3.48 9.05 -18.69
C THR A 124 -2.57 8.00 -18.06
N CYS A 125 -2.39 6.89 -18.78
CA CYS A 125 -1.62 5.78 -18.24
C CYS A 125 -0.11 6.03 -18.24
N PRO A 126 0.61 5.43 -17.29
CA PRO A 126 2.06 5.51 -17.26
C PRO A 126 2.64 4.89 -18.54
N ASP A 127 3.84 5.37 -18.90
CA ASP A 127 4.71 4.78 -19.94
C ASP A 127 4.16 4.84 -21.38
N GLY A 128 3.32 5.84 -21.69
CA GLY A 128 2.90 6.12 -23.07
C GLY A 128 1.97 5.07 -23.67
N ALA A 129 1.37 4.21 -22.83
CA ALA A 129 0.38 3.24 -23.25
C ALA A 129 -0.90 3.97 -23.71
N SER A 130 -1.33 3.73 -24.95
CA SER A 130 -2.59 4.24 -25.48
C SER A 130 -3.77 3.60 -24.71
N GLY A 131 -4.54 4.41 -23.99
CA GLY A 131 -5.73 3.96 -23.28
C GLY A 131 -6.07 4.85 -22.09
N TYR A 132 -7.22 4.56 -21.47
CA TYR A 132 -7.63 5.17 -20.22
C TYR A 132 -7.45 4.17 -19.07
N CYS A 133 -6.96 4.64 -17.94
CA CYS A 133 -6.79 3.84 -16.72
C CYS A 133 -7.34 4.56 -15.50
N VAL A 134 -7.38 3.83 -14.39
CA VAL A 134 -7.52 4.37 -13.04
C VAL A 134 -6.20 4.13 -12.32
N LYS A 135 -5.69 5.18 -11.65
CA LYS A 135 -4.52 5.10 -10.77
C LYS A 135 -4.99 4.86 -9.35
N ILE A 136 -4.57 3.75 -8.75
CA ILE A 136 -4.97 3.34 -7.41
C ILE A 136 -3.74 3.37 -6.53
N SER A 137 -3.82 4.11 -5.42
CA SER A 137 -2.75 4.13 -4.43
C SER A 137 -3.18 3.29 -3.23
N ILE A 138 -2.28 2.44 -2.74
CA ILE A 138 -2.59 1.48 -1.68
C ILE A 138 -1.55 1.65 -0.58
N ASP A 139 -2.02 2.00 0.61
CA ASP A 139 -1.25 1.82 1.83
C ASP A 139 -1.37 0.36 2.27
N VAL A 140 -0.25 -0.35 2.24
CA VAL A 140 -0.22 -1.81 2.42
C VAL A 140 -0.14 -2.26 3.88
N ASP A 141 0.16 -1.37 4.83
CA ASP A 141 0.31 -1.74 6.25
C ASP A 141 -0.67 -1.00 7.20
N GLY A 142 -1.27 0.09 6.74
CA GLY A 142 -2.48 0.70 7.30
C GLY A 142 -2.26 1.98 8.12
N ALA A 143 -3.36 2.60 8.56
CA ALA A 143 -3.35 3.88 9.27
C ALA A 143 -2.53 3.85 10.56
N GLY A 144 -1.39 4.53 10.55
CA GLY A 144 -0.52 4.67 11.72
C GLY A 144 0.56 3.61 11.83
N LYS A 145 0.77 2.81 10.78
CA LYS A 145 2.00 2.03 10.61
C LYS A 145 2.89 2.70 9.57
N GLY A 146 4.18 2.36 9.61
CA GLY A 146 5.17 2.91 8.70
C GLY A 146 5.23 4.44 8.68
N VAL A 147 5.62 4.97 7.53
CA VAL A 147 5.84 6.40 7.26
C VAL A 147 4.62 7.05 6.61
N ASN A 148 3.63 6.25 6.18
CA ASN A 148 2.43 6.69 5.45
C ASN A 148 2.79 7.62 4.28
N SER A 149 3.75 7.20 3.48
CA SER A 149 4.37 8.01 2.44
C SER A 149 4.23 7.32 1.10
N ARG A 150 3.97 8.11 0.06
CA ARG A 150 4.05 7.69 -1.36
C ARG A 150 5.29 8.23 -2.06
N VAL A 151 6.14 8.96 -1.34
CA VAL A 151 7.24 9.72 -1.95
C VAL A 151 8.32 8.75 -2.41
N ALA A 152 8.70 8.80 -3.68
CA ALA A 152 9.64 7.83 -4.26
C ALA A 152 11.03 7.85 -3.59
N SER A 153 11.46 9.00 -3.07
CA SER A 153 12.73 9.15 -2.33
C SER A 153 12.69 8.58 -0.92
N ASP A 154 11.50 8.24 -0.41
CA ASP A 154 11.36 7.58 0.88
C ASP A 154 11.55 6.07 0.70
N GLU A 155 12.63 5.55 1.27
CA GLU A 155 12.95 4.14 1.15
C GLU A 155 12.00 3.25 1.96
N GLN A 156 11.38 3.80 3.01
CA GLN A 156 10.47 3.09 3.90
C GLN A 156 9.00 3.31 3.53
N ARG A 157 8.74 3.96 2.39
CA ARG A 157 7.39 4.19 1.88
C ARG A 157 6.56 2.91 1.89
N ASP A 158 5.30 3.06 2.25
CA ASP A 158 4.30 2.02 2.44
C ASP A 158 3.06 2.23 1.55
N ILE A 159 3.01 3.35 0.83
CA ILE A 159 1.97 3.64 -0.16
C ILE A 159 2.54 3.41 -1.56
N PHE A 160 1.87 2.54 -2.32
CA PHE A 160 2.30 2.10 -3.64
C PHE A 160 1.19 2.27 -4.68
N ASP A 161 1.58 2.51 -5.93
CA ASP A 161 0.65 2.78 -7.03
C ASP A 161 0.47 1.57 -7.97
N ILE A 162 -0.79 1.24 -8.26
CA ILE A 162 -1.19 0.27 -9.29
C ILE A 162 -2.10 0.98 -10.30
N TYR A 163 -1.94 0.66 -11.58
CA TYR A 163 -2.76 1.19 -12.66
C TYR A 163 -3.58 0.07 -13.27
N ILE A 164 -4.88 0.33 -13.45
CA ILE A 164 -5.80 -0.61 -14.11
C ILE A 164 -6.30 0.05 -15.38
N PHE A 165 -6.11 -0.60 -16.53
CA PHE A 165 -6.67 -0.18 -17.80
C PHE A 165 -8.16 -0.51 -17.86
N SER A 166 -8.92 0.23 -18.67
CA SER A 166 -10.33 -0.10 -18.93
C SER A 166 -10.50 -1.51 -19.52
N THR A 167 -9.47 -2.05 -20.15
CA THR A 167 -9.42 -3.44 -20.66
C THR A 167 -9.13 -4.49 -19.57
N GLY A 168 -9.02 -4.07 -18.31
CA GLY A 168 -8.72 -4.95 -17.18
C GLY A 168 -7.27 -5.42 -17.09
N LYS A 169 -6.37 -4.91 -17.94
CA LYS A 169 -4.93 -5.09 -17.76
C LYS A 169 -4.46 -4.31 -16.53
N LEU A 170 -3.65 -4.93 -15.68
CA LEU A 170 -2.95 -4.24 -14.59
C LEU A 170 -1.53 -3.87 -15.02
N THR A 171 -1.04 -2.74 -14.51
CA THR A 171 0.37 -2.35 -14.64
C THR A 171 0.83 -1.55 -13.43
N VAL A 172 2.15 -1.41 -13.32
CA VAL A 172 2.83 -0.62 -12.29
C VAL A 172 3.79 0.34 -13.01
N PRO A 173 4.10 1.50 -12.42
CA PRO A 173 4.96 2.47 -13.10
C PRO A 173 6.35 1.87 -13.34
N ALA A 174 6.88 1.98 -14.57
CA ALA A 174 8.19 1.41 -14.90
C ALA A 174 9.32 2.06 -14.06
N GLY A 175 10.33 1.25 -13.70
CA GLY A 175 11.48 1.72 -12.93
C GLY A 175 11.18 2.15 -11.49
N SER A 176 10.00 1.80 -10.97
CA SER A 176 9.58 2.08 -9.58
C SER A 176 9.90 0.90 -8.64
N LYS A 177 9.77 1.10 -7.31
CA LYS A 177 9.90 -0.04 -6.37
C LYS A 177 8.74 -1.00 -6.52
N GLU A 178 7.59 -0.54 -6.99
CA GLU A 178 6.43 -1.34 -7.30
C GLU A 178 6.77 -2.38 -8.37
N ALA A 179 7.48 -1.98 -9.43
CA ALA A 179 7.99 -2.89 -10.45
C ALA A 179 9.07 -3.85 -9.89
N GLU A 180 9.96 -3.35 -9.03
CA GLU A 180 10.97 -4.19 -8.35
C GLU A 180 10.32 -5.26 -7.46
N TYR A 181 9.25 -4.89 -6.76
CA TYR A 181 8.55 -5.79 -5.84
C TYR A 181 7.84 -6.92 -6.56
N LEU A 182 7.40 -6.73 -7.81
CA LEU A 182 6.72 -7.77 -8.59
C LEU A 182 7.67 -8.68 -9.39
N THR A 183 8.89 -8.23 -9.71
CA THR A 183 9.84 -8.96 -10.59
C THR A 183 10.74 -9.97 -9.87
N GLN A 184 10.80 -9.92 -8.53
CA GLN A 184 11.64 -10.77 -7.67
C GLN A 184 10.79 -11.53 -6.66
#